data_AF-I3SJE8-F1
#
_entry.id   AF-I3SJE8-F1
#
_cell.length_a   1.000
_cell.length_b   1.000
_cell.length_c   1.000
_cell.angle_alpha   90.00
_cell.angle_beta   90.00
_cell.angle_gamma   90.00
#
_symmetry.space_group_name_H-M   'P 1'
#
loop_
_entity.id
_entity.type
_entity.pdbx_description
1 polymer ?
#
loop_
_entity_poly.entity_id
_entity_poly.type
_entity_poly.pdbx_seq_one_letter_code
_entity_poly.pdbx_strand_id
1 'polypeptide(L)' 'MASSKHSFGFGVMAIIATLIFTISFPAAVQAQTLAPAPSPTSDGSSVDQGIAYLLMLLALVLTYIIHSADISSTF' A
#
# COMPACT_ATOMS: atom_id res chain seq x y z
N MET A 1 57.14 -34.58 -16.50
CA MET A 1 56.36 -33.70 -17.41
C MET A 1 55.11 -34.46 -17.84
N ALA A 2 54.05 -34.45 -17.03
CA ALA A 2 52.84 -35.20 -17.33
C ALA A 2 51.71 -34.25 -17.77
N SER A 3 51.20 -34.51 -18.98
CA SER A 3 49.78 -34.41 -19.38
C SER A 3 49.03 -33.07 -19.24
N SER A 4 49.63 -31.95 -19.66
CA SER A 4 48.89 -30.69 -19.87
C SER A 4 47.63 -30.84 -20.76
N LYS A 5 47.66 -31.78 -21.71
CA LYS A 5 46.54 -32.12 -22.62
C LYS A 5 45.31 -32.67 -21.88
N HIS A 6 45.51 -33.38 -20.76
CA HIS A 6 44.41 -33.98 -20.00
C HIS A 6 43.69 -32.93 -19.14
N SER A 7 44.42 -31.94 -18.62
CA SER A 7 43.82 -30.82 -17.88
C SER A 7 42.99 -29.89 -18.77
N PHE A 8 43.42 -29.70 -20.03
CA PHE A 8 42.68 -28.88 -21.00
C PHE A 8 41.33 -29.50 -21.37
N GLY A 9 41.31 -30.80 -21.69
CA GLY A 9 40.06 -31.52 -21.98
C GLY A 9 39.10 -31.55 -20.78
N PHE A 10 39.63 -31.74 -19.57
CA PHE A 10 38.85 -31.70 -18.34
C PHE A 10 38.23 -30.31 -18.09
N GLY A 11 39.00 -29.23 -18.31
CA GLY A 11 38.50 -27.86 -18.19
C GLY A 11 37.37 -27.55 -19.16
N VAL A 12 37.48 -27.98 -20.41
CA VAL A 12 36.42 -27.81 -21.42
C VAL A 12 35.14 -28.57 -21.03
N MET A 13 35.28 -29.81 -20.56
CA MET A 13 34.13 -30.60 -20.11
C MET A 13 33.46 -30.00 -18.87
N ALA A 14 34.23 -29.44 -17.94
CA ALA A 14 33.69 -28.74 -16.77
C ALA A 14 32.87 -27.51 -17.18
N ILE A 15 33.37 -26.71 -18.13
CA ILE A 15 32.64 -25.54 -18.65
C ILE A 15 31.33 -25.96 -19.31
N ILE A 16 31.36 -26.97 -20.18
CA ILE A 16 30.15 -27.48 -20.85
C ILE A 16 29.14 -28.00 -19.84
N ALA A 17 29.58 -28.77 -18.84
CA ALA A 17 28.72 -29.29 -17.79
C ALA A 17 28.06 -28.17 -16.96
N THR A 18 28.83 -27.14 -16.59
CA THR A 18 28.28 -25.98 -15.87
C THR A 18 27.27 -25.21 -16.71
N LEU A 19 27.52 -25.04 -18.01
CA LEU A 19 26.60 -24.36 -18.92
C LEU A 19 25.27 -25.12 -19.01
N ILE A 20 25.32 -26.43 -19.24
CA ILE A 20 24.14 -27.29 -19.27
C ILE A 20 23.37 -27.19 -17.95
N PHE A 21 24.06 -27.30 -16.82
CA PHE A 21 23.43 -27.22 -15.50
C PHE A 21 22.70 -25.89 -15.27
N THR A 22 23.33 -24.76 -15.62
CA THR A 22 22.72 -23.42 -15.44
C THR A 22 21.52 -23.17 -16.36
N ILE A 23 21.48 -23.78 -17.55
CA ILE A 23 20.36 -23.65 -18.49
C ILE A 23 19.21 -24.59 -18.09
N SER A 24 19.52 -25.81 -17.64
CA SER A 24 18.52 -26.81 -17.25
C SER A 24 17.85 -26.51 -15.91
N PHE A 25 18.51 -25.77 -15.02
CA PHE A 25 17.95 -25.29 -13.77
C PHE A 25 17.85 -23.76 -13.80
N PRO A 26 16.81 -23.18 -14.45
CA PRO A 26 16.51 -21.77 -14.26
C PRO A 26 16.29 -21.55 -12.76
N ALA A 27 17.15 -20.72 -12.15
CA ALA A 27 16.97 -20.32 -10.77
C ALA A 27 15.54 -19.83 -10.62
N ALA A 28 14.77 -20.45 -9.72
CA ALA A 28 13.44 -19.98 -9.35
C ALA A 28 13.61 -18.65 -8.61
N VAL A 29 13.86 -17.58 -9.37
CA VAL A 29 13.81 -16.21 -8.90
C VAL A 29 12.34 -15.96 -8.68
N GLN A 30 11.90 -16.30 -7.47
CA GLN A 30 10.57 -15.98 -7.00
C GLN A 30 10.55 -14.46 -6.87
N ALA A 31 10.09 -13.77 -7.92
CA ALA A 31 9.85 -12.35 -7.87
C ALA A 31 8.90 -12.11 -6.70
N GLN A 32 9.43 -11.54 -5.61
CA GLN A 32 8.62 -11.19 -4.46
C GLN A 32 7.71 -10.05 -4.93
N THR A 33 6.50 -10.39 -5.35
CA THR A 33 5.43 -9.41 -5.53
C THR A 33 5.21 -8.79 -4.16
N LEU A 34 5.59 -7.52 -4.00
CA LEU A 34 5.17 -6.75 -2.84
C LEU A 34 3.64 -6.78 -2.83
N ALA A 35 3.07 -7.09 -1.67
CA ALA A 35 1.63 -6.99 -1.48
C ALA A 35 1.18 -5.57 -1.86
N PRO A 36 0.01 -5.42 -2.51
CA PRO A 36 -0.55 -4.10 -2.81
C PRO A 36 -0.54 -3.23 -1.54
N ALA A 37 -0.10 -1.98 -1.68
CA ALA A 37 -0.15 -1.03 -0.57
C ALA A 37 -1.60 -0.93 -0.05
N PRO A 38 -1.80 -0.78 1.27
CA PRO A 38 -3.15 -0.58 1.83
C PRO A 38 -3.83 0.60 1.14
N SER A 39 -5.15 0.48 0.92
CA SER A 39 -5.95 1.60 0.43
C SER A 39 -5.75 2.83 1.32
N PRO A 40 -5.61 4.05 0.77
CA PRO A 40 -5.65 5.25 1.58
C PRO A 40 -6.96 5.28 2.39
N THR A 41 -6.84 5.54 3.69
CA THR A 41 -7.99 5.79 4.56
C THR A 41 -8.31 7.28 4.50
N SER A 42 -9.52 7.64 4.08
CA SER A 42 -10.00 9.03 4.12
C SER A 42 -11.00 9.14 5.27
N ASP A 43 -10.68 9.96 6.27
CA ASP A 43 -11.53 10.20 7.45
C ASP A 43 -12.70 11.15 7.16
N GLY A 44 -13.13 11.28 5.89
CA GLY A 44 -14.18 12.22 5.45
C GLY A 44 -15.49 12.09 6.22
N SER A 45 -15.85 10.88 6.68
CA SER A 45 -17.03 10.65 7.51
C SER A 45 -16.99 11.40 8.85
N SER A 46 -15.80 11.60 9.43
CA SER A 46 -15.66 12.34 10.69
C SER A 46 -15.84 13.85 10.50
N VAL A 47 -15.43 14.37 9.34
CA VAL A 47 -15.66 15.76 8.92
C VAL A 47 -17.15 15.98 8.67
N ASP A 48 -17.79 15.08 7.92
CA ASP A 48 -19.22 15.15 7.63
C ASP A 48 -20.06 15.10 8.92
N GLN A 49 -19.71 14.21 9.86
CA GLN A 49 -20.36 14.10 11.16
C GLN A 49 -20.12 15.34 12.03
N GLY A 50 -18.91 15.91 12.00
CA GLY A 50 -18.59 17.16 12.68
C GLY A 50 -19.45 18.32 12.17
N ILE A 51 -19.56 18.47 10.84
CA ILE A 51 -20.43 19.48 10.21
C ILE A 51 -21.89 19.24 10.60
N ALA A 52 -22.36 17.99 10.60
CA ALA A 52 -23.72 17.66 11.01
C ALA A 52 -24.02 18.09 12.45
N TYR A 53 -23.11 17.81 13.40
CA TYR A 53 -23.28 18.26 14.78
C TYR A 53 -23.21 19.78 14.94
N LEU A 54 -22.33 20.47 14.20
CA LEU A 54 -22.26 21.93 14.20
C LEU A 54 -23.54 22.57 13.66
N LEU A 55 -24.09 22.05 12.56
CA LEU A 55 -25.36 22.51 12.01
C LEU A 55 -26.53 22.22 12.94
N MET A 56 -26.54 21.06 13.60
CA MET A 56 -27.54 20.72 14.62
C MET A 56 -27.48 21.69 15.81
N LEU A 57 -26.28 22.02 16.30
CA LEU A 57 -26.10 22.97 17.39
C LEU A 57 -26.50 24.39 16.94
N LEU A 58 -26.11 24.81 15.74
CA LEU A 58 -26.50 26.09 15.16
C LEU A 58 -28.01 26.21 15.07
N ALA A 59 -28.71 25.17 14.58
CA ALA A 59 -30.16 25.14 14.50
C ALA A 59 -30.82 25.26 15.89
N LEU A 60 -30.26 24.58 16.90
CA LEU A 60 -30.74 24.69 18.27
C LEU A 60 -30.57 26.10 18.84
N VAL A 61 -29.42 26.74 18.58
CA VAL A 61 -29.16 28.13 19.00
C VAL A 61 -30.10 29.10 18.28
N LEU A 62 -30.24 28.98 16.96
CA LEU A 62 -31.11 29.86 16.17
C LEU A 62 -32.58 29.76 16.62
N THR A 63 -33.08 28.54 16.84
CA THR A 63 -34.45 28.35 17.32
C THR A 63 -34.64 28.96 18.72
N TYR A 64 -33.67 28.82 19.61
CA TYR A 64 -33.70 29.46 20.94
C TYR A 64 -33.69 30.99 20.87
N ILE A 65 -32.86 31.57 20.00
CA ILE A 65 -32.77 33.02 19.80
C ILE A 65 -34.10 33.57 19.28
N ILE A 66 -34.66 32.94 18.24
CA ILE A 66 -35.94 33.38 17.65
C ILE A 66 -37.05 33.28 18.69
N HIS A 67 -37.14 32.16 19.40
CA HIS A 67 -38.14 31.98 20.45
C HIS A 67 -38.03 33.03 21.56
N SER A 68 -36.80 33.37 21.98
CA SER A 68 -36.56 34.39 23.00
C SER A 68 -36.91 35.80 22.49
N ALA A 69 -36.61 36.10 21.24
CA ALA A 69 -36.94 37.38 20.60
C ALA A 69 -38.46 37.57 20.44
N ASP A 70 -39.18 36.52 20.05
CA ASP A 70 -40.65 36.52 19.94
C ASP A 70 -41.31 36.80 21.29
N ILE A 71 -40.85 36.14 22.36
CA ILE A 71 -41.29 36.38 23.73
C ILE A 71 -41.00 37.83 24.13
N SER A 72 -39.79 38.33 23.87
CA SER A 72 -39.39 39.71 24.18
C SER A 72 -40.22 40.77 23.43
N SER A 73 -40.77 40.44 22.26
CA SER A 73 -41.58 41.36 21.45
C SER A 73 -43.06 41.40 21.85
N THR A 74 -43.49 40.42 22.66
CA THR A 74 -44.88 40.26 23.10
C THR A 74 -45.15 40.97 24.45
N PHE A 75 -44.09 41.35 25.18
CA PHE A 75 -44.15 42.12 26.43
C PHE A 75 -43.68 43.56 26.22
#